data_AF-A0A7W1ZDA2-F1
#
_entry.id   AF-A0A7W1ZDA2-F1
#
_cell.length_a   1.000
_cell.length_b   1.000
_cell.length_c   1.000
_cell.angle_alpha   90.00
_cell.angle_beta   90.00
_cell.angle_gamma   90.00
#
_symmetry.space_group_name_H-M   'P 1'
#
loop_
_entity.id
_entity.type
_entity.pdbx_description
1 polymer ?
#
loop_
_entity_poly.entity_id
_entity_poly.type
_entity_poly.pdbx_seq_one_letter_code
_entity_poly.pdbx_strand_id
1 'polypeptide(L)'
;MLGKKLIAISPESTTYRRYTTVLGSIIILIAGSLVASCASKGIAILQEQPNTSLKMAQLHLQADDLPFLRTVDLSTGLVFRTYYDSISEKVARTSISTIVDMYREVAYLVAADPGMVNWAAIAFIQNSEYIPPRQGGEVRWGILVDDSGQLGAEGIWDFYLKLPHEQVHALQGTFKPGLPRWFSEGMAEWAGLQVSQRREPALAEQKRMELRNAHETLDQPLDLSGWGGVTVNPEAIIRQVTIEQRLKMEADSTYSPPGPFSFGPDDLISDESNTLARYGGSLALFEMLEETVGQEQMRSWFHAVWQANGRLNTETLISLAYEHMGIDLQPWFKR
;
A
#
# COMPACT_ATOMS: atom_id res chain seq x y z
N MET A 1 -51.60 6.09 -45.05
CA MET A 1 -51.21 5.12 -46.10
C MET A 1 -49.73 5.30 -46.39
N LEU A 2 -49.01 4.18 -46.48
CA LEU A 2 -47.60 4.01 -46.94
C LEU A 2 -46.56 4.72 -46.04
N GLY A 3 -45.76 4.06 -45.19
CA GLY A 3 -45.32 2.67 -45.13
C GLY A 3 -43.88 2.56 -45.65
N LYS A 4 -42.95 2.11 -44.81
CA LYS A 4 -41.94 1.08 -45.14
C LYS A 4 -41.08 0.71 -43.93
N LYS A 5 -41.31 -0.52 -43.45
CA LYS A 5 -40.40 -1.37 -42.66
C LYS A 5 -39.23 -1.81 -43.55
N LEU A 6 -38.08 -2.05 -42.94
CA LEU A 6 -37.04 -2.93 -43.47
C LEU A 6 -36.54 -3.86 -42.34
N ILE A 7 -36.47 -5.14 -42.70
CA ILE A 7 -36.05 -6.28 -41.89
C ILE A 7 -34.57 -6.58 -42.22
N ALA A 8 -33.86 -7.10 -41.23
CA ALA A 8 -32.44 -7.45 -41.23
C ALA A 8 -32.06 -8.65 -42.12
N ILE A 9 -30.78 -8.71 -42.53
CA ILE A 9 -30.07 -9.92 -42.96
C ILE A 9 -28.60 -9.85 -42.46
N SER A 10 -28.08 -10.99 -42.00
CA SER A 10 -26.70 -11.31 -41.55
C SER A 10 -26.28 -12.63 -42.25
N PRO A 11 -25.05 -13.18 -42.14
CA PRO A 11 -23.69 -12.69 -42.48
C PRO A 11 -22.98 -13.60 -43.52
N GLU A 12 -21.75 -13.25 -43.92
CA GLU A 12 -20.58 -14.13 -44.22
C GLU A 12 -19.75 -13.82 -45.50
N SER A 13 -18.43 -13.64 -45.28
CA SER A 13 -17.26 -13.83 -46.15
C SER A 13 -17.14 -12.91 -47.39
N THR A 14 -15.99 -12.43 -47.89
CA THR A 14 -14.60 -12.91 -47.89
C THR A 14 -13.65 -11.75 -48.35
N THR A 15 -12.41 -11.72 -47.83
CA THR A 15 -11.13 -11.36 -48.52
C THR A 15 -10.73 -9.88 -48.87
N TYR A 16 -9.71 -9.39 -48.13
CA TYR A 16 -8.52 -8.58 -48.52
C TYR A 16 -8.59 -7.55 -49.68
N ARG A 17 -8.49 -6.25 -49.36
CA ARG A 17 -7.33 -5.34 -49.61
C ARG A 17 -7.68 -3.85 -49.39
N ARG A 18 -6.83 -3.19 -48.57
CA ARG A 18 -6.41 -1.77 -48.58
C ARG A 18 -7.47 -0.67 -48.62
N TYR A 19 -7.63 0.03 -47.49
CA TYR A 19 -7.52 1.49 -47.32
C TYR A 19 -7.19 1.72 -45.83
N THR A 20 -5.94 1.92 -45.43
CA THR A 20 -5.34 3.26 -45.17
C THR A 20 -6.37 4.34 -44.85
N THR A 21 -6.20 4.96 -43.68
CA THR A 21 -6.79 6.24 -43.25
C THR A 21 -8.16 6.18 -42.54
N VAL A 22 -8.27 5.52 -41.38
CA VAL A 22 -9.23 5.90 -40.33
C VAL A 22 -8.65 5.56 -38.94
N LEU A 23 -7.72 6.36 -38.43
CA LEU A 23 -7.24 6.25 -37.04
C LEU A 23 -7.13 7.61 -36.32
N GLY A 24 -7.59 8.69 -36.96
CA GLY A 24 -7.48 10.06 -36.44
C GLY A 24 -8.72 10.61 -35.73
N SER A 25 -9.83 9.84 -35.61
CA SER A 25 -11.10 10.44 -35.17
C SER A 25 -11.90 9.65 -34.12
N ILE A 26 -11.35 8.56 -33.56
CA ILE A 26 -12.04 7.78 -32.51
C ILE A 26 -11.41 8.00 -31.11
N ILE A 27 -10.27 8.67 -31.01
CA ILE A 27 -9.60 8.94 -29.71
C ILE A 27 -10.12 10.23 -29.02
N ILE A 28 -10.98 11.01 -29.66
CA ILE A 28 -11.53 12.25 -29.06
C ILE A 28 -12.76 11.96 -28.15
N LEU A 29 -13.38 10.78 -28.26
CA LEU A 29 -14.65 10.50 -27.56
C LEU A 29 -14.54 9.80 -26.19
N ILE A 30 -13.35 9.30 -25.81
CA ILE A 30 -13.13 8.80 -24.43
C ILE A 30 -12.62 9.91 -23.50
N ALA A 31 -12.01 10.97 -24.03
CA ALA A 31 -11.62 12.14 -23.25
C ALA A 31 -12.78 13.11 -22.93
N GLY A 32 -13.86 13.09 -23.72
CA GLY A 32 -15.00 14.01 -23.56
C GLY A 32 -16.08 13.55 -22.58
N SER A 33 -16.10 12.27 -22.18
CA SER A 33 -17.22 11.67 -21.45
C SER A 33 -17.05 11.63 -19.92
N LEU A 34 -15.95 12.18 -19.40
CA LEU A 34 -15.66 12.27 -17.95
C LEU A 34 -15.43 13.71 -17.46
N VAL A 35 -15.87 14.72 -18.23
CA VAL A 35 -15.78 16.15 -17.86
C VAL A 35 -17.14 16.73 -17.43
N ALA A 36 -18.21 15.92 -17.41
CA ALA A 36 -19.54 16.38 -17.02
C ALA A 36 -20.02 15.72 -15.71
N SER A 37 -19.32 15.95 -14.60
CA SER A 37 -19.93 16.03 -13.26
C SER A 37 -18.88 16.41 -12.22
N CYS A 38 -18.50 17.69 -12.20
CA CYS A 38 -18.25 18.51 -11.00
C CYS A 38 -17.53 19.78 -11.46
N ALA A 39 -18.14 20.93 -11.15
CA ALA A 39 -17.64 22.23 -11.53
C ALA A 39 -16.32 22.53 -10.82
N SER A 40 -15.20 22.36 -11.52
CA SER A 40 -13.94 22.95 -11.10
C SER A 40 -13.11 23.31 -12.33
N LYS A 41 -12.85 24.61 -12.50
CA LYS A 41 -12.08 25.19 -13.62
C LYS A 41 -10.59 24.84 -13.46
N GLY A 42 -10.21 23.60 -13.77
CA GLY A 42 -8.81 23.20 -13.92
C GLY A 42 -8.41 23.25 -15.39
N ILE A 43 -7.35 24.00 -15.73
CA ILE A 43 -6.70 23.87 -17.04
C ILE A 43 -5.87 22.57 -16.99
N ALA A 44 -6.29 21.57 -17.75
CA ALA A 44 -5.51 20.35 -17.94
C ALA A 44 -4.46 20.59 -19.03
N ILE A 45 -3.20 20.72 -18.66
CA ILE A 45 -2.09 20.67 -19.64
C ILE A 45 -1.65 19.22 -19.72
N LEU A 46 -1.97 18.57 -20.84
CA LEU A 46 -1.47 17.24 -21.17
C LEU A 46 -0.04 17.38 -21.69
N GLN A 47 0.93 16.91 -20.93
CA GLN A 47 2.29 16.72 -21.42
C GLN A 47 2.46 15.24 -21.75
N GLU A 48 2.48 14.94 -23.05
CA GLU A 48 2.88 13.62 -23.52
C GLU A 48 4.41 13.52 -23.53
N GLN A 49 4.96 12.50 -22.86
CA GLN A 49 6.35 12.12 -23.10
C GLN A 49 6.41 11.39 -24.45
N PRO A 50 7.28 11.81 -25.40
CA PRO A 50 7.35 11.14 -26.69
C PRO A 50 7.73 9.66 -26.53
N ASN A 51 6.99 8.77 -27.21
CA ASN A 51 7.27 7.33 -27.29
C ASN A 51 7.18 6.51 -25.97
N THR A 52 6.40 6.94 -24.99
CA THR A 52 6.16 6.12 -23.77
C THR A 52 4.66 5.81 -23.58
N SER A 53 4.37 4.73 -22.84
CA SER A 53 3.00 4.40 -22.37
C SER A 53 2.51 5.36 -21.28
N LEU A 54 3.37 6.27 -20.81
CA LEU A 54 3.11 7.17 -19.70
C LEU A 54 2.45 8.46 -20.20
N LYS A 55 1.29 8.76 -19.61
CA LYS A 55 0.56 10.00 -19.85
C LYS A 55 0.46 10.79 -18.55
N MET A 56 0.80 12.08 -18.62
CA MET A 56 0.73 12.99 -17.49
C MET A 56 -0.21 14.15 -17.81
N ALA A 57 -1.14 14.40 -16.89
CA ALA A 57 -2.01 15.56 -16.92
C ALA A 57 -1.74 16.42 -15.70
N GLN A 58 -1.29 17.65 -15.89
CA GLN A 58 -1.24 18.61 -14.79
C GLN A 58 -2.65 19.10 -14.51
N LEU A 59 -3.08 18.97 -13.26
CA LEU A 59 -4.39 19.40 -12.79
C LEU A 59 -4.18 20.33 -11.60
N HIS A 60 -4.81 21.49 -11.65
CA HIS A 60 -4.84 22.43 -10.53
C HIS A 60 -6.26 22.44 -9.99
N LEU A 61 -6.49 21.94 -8.77
CA LEU A 61 -7.83 21.92 -8.19
C LEU A 61 -7.83 22.19 -6.67
N GLN A 62 -8.81 23.02 -6.29
CA GLN A 62 -9.08 23.65 -4.99
C GLN A 62 -8.10 24.75 -4.54
N ALA A 63 -8.66 25.86 -4.04
CA ALA A 63 -7.90 26.84 -3.28
C ALA A 63 -7.41 26.14 -2.01
N ASP A 64 -6.13 26.28 -1.69
CA ASP A 64 -5.45 25.70 -0.51
C ASP A 64 -4.92 24.25 -0.64
N ASP A 65 -4.82 23.70 -1.86
CA ASP A 65 -4.11 22.43 -2.10
C ASP A 65 -2.86 22.61 -2.98
N LEU A 66 -1.91 21.67 -2.89
CA LEU A 66 -0.72 21.65 -3.73
C LEU A 66 -1.09 21.34 -5.20
N PRO A 67 -0.40 21.93 -6.20
CA PRO A 67 -0.52 21.48 -7.58
C PRO A 67 -0.10 20.01 -7.70
N PHE A 68 -0.71 19.29 -8.65
CA PHE A 68 -0.38 17.89 -8.86
C PHE A 68 -0.37 17.46 -10.33
N LEU A 69 0.35 16.36 -10.55
CA LEU A 69 0.36 15.60 -11.79
C LEU A 69 -0.42 14.32 -11.57
N ARG A 70 -1.40 14.07 -12.43
CA ARG A 70 -2.01 12.75 -12.56
C ARG A 70 -1.21 11.95 -13.57
N THR A 71 -0.61 10.86 -13.10
CA THR A 71 0.15 9.92 -13.94
C THR A 71 -0.72 8.73 -14.26
N VAL A 72 -0.73 8.33 -15.53
CA VAL A 72 -1.37 7.11 -16.02
C VAL A 72 -0.35 6.32 -16.82
N ASP A 73 -0.12 5.07 -16.44
CA ASP A 73 0.62 4.12 -17.25
C ASP A 73 -0.34 3.24 -18.06
N LEU A 74 -0.45 3.51 -19.36
CA LEU A 74 -1.39 2.82 -20.24
C LEU A 74 -1.09 1.32 -20.42
N SER A 75 0.16 0.87 -20.17
CA SER A 75 0.50 -0.55 -20.34
C SER A 75 0.02 -1.41 -19.18
N THR A 76 -0.10 -0.85 -17.98
CA THR A 76 -0.48 -1.59 -16.76
C THR A 76 -1.79 -1.12 -16.17
N GLY A 77 -2.37 -0.03 -16.67
CA GLY A 77 -3.56 0.60 -16.10
C GLY A 77 -3.29 1.36 -14.79
N LEU A 78 -2.03 1.41 -14.33
CA LEU A 78 -1.64 2.08 -13.09
C LEU A 78 -1.94 3.58 -13.15
N VAL A 79 -2.50 4.11 -12.05
CA VAL A 79 -2.84 5.53 -11.89
C VAL A 79 -2.43 5.99 -10.50
N PHE A 80 -1.76 7.14 -10.42
CA PHE A 80 -1.47 7.81 -9.15
C PHE A 80 -1.37 9.33 -9.35
N ARG A 81 -1.30 10.06 -8.23
CA ARG A 81 -1.09 11.51 -8.20
C ARG A 81 0.23 11.86 -7.51
N THR A 82 0.93 12.82 -8.09
CA THR A 82 2.14 13.41 -7.52
C THR A 82 1.90 14.90 -7.28
N TYR A 83 1.81 15.28 -6.01
CA TYR A 83 1.72 16.65 -5.53
C TYR A 83 3.12 17.22 -5.34
N TYR A 84 3.25 18.54 -5.46
CA TYR A 84 4.52 19.21 -5.20
C TYR A 84 4.33 20.68 -4.79
N ASP A 85 5.24 21.20 -3.98
CA ASP A 85 5.39 22.66 -3.84
C ASP A 85 6.26 23.25 -4.96
N SER A 86 6.39 24.58 -4.98
CA SER A 86 7.10 25.30 -6.05
C SER A 86 8.59 24.95 -6.14
N ILE A 87 9.23 24.58 -5.03
CA ILE A 87 10.65 24.23 -5.00
C ILE A 87 10.84 22.79 -5.49
N SER A 88 9.87 21.94 -5.18
CA SER A 88 9.90 20.50 -5.40
C SER A 88 9.44 20.06 -6.80
N GLU A 89 8.87 20.97 -7.61
CA GLU A 89 8.27 20.62 -8.91
C GLU A 89 9.22 19.83 -9.82
N LYS A 90 10.48 20.28 -9.93
CA LYS A 90 11.44 19.67 -10.84
C LYS A 90 11.73 18.23 -10.44
N VAL A 91 12.05 17.99 -9.17
CA VAL A 91 12.37 16.65 -8.66
C VAL A 91 11.14 15.74 -8.72
N ALA A 92 9.95 16.26 -8.39
CA ALA A 92 8.70 15.52 -8.49
C ALA A 92 8.46 15.00 -9.91
N ARG A 93 8.62 15.86 -10.92
CA ARG A 93 8.46 15.51 -12.34
C ARG A 93 9.48 14.49 -12.82
N THR A 94 10.75 14.67 -12.46
CA THR A 94 11.81 13.77 -12.91
C THR A 94 11.75 12.40 -12.25
N SER A 95 11.12 12.29 -11.08
CA SER A 95 10.97 11.05 -10.34
C SER A 95 9.82 10.15 -10.82
N ILE A 96 8.92 10.65 -11.68
CA ILE A 96 7.70 9.93 -12.08
C ILE A 96 7.99 8.57 -12.72
N SER A 97 8.98 8.46 -13.61
CA SER A 97 9.33 7.18 -14.22
C SER A 97 9.84 6.18 -13.18
N THR A 98 10.67 6.64 -12.25
CA THR A 98 11.19 5.82 -11.15
C THR A 98 10.06 5.31 -10.27
N ILE A 99 9.08 6.17 -9.94
CA ILE A 99 7.89 5.80 -9.16
C ILE A 99 7.07 4.73 -9.89
N VAL A 100 6.80 4.92 -11.19
CA VAL A 100 6.07 3.92 -11.98
C VAL A 100 6.78 2.57 -11.92
N ASP A 101 8.09 2.56 -12.10
CA ASP A 101 8.86 1.31 -12.08
C ASP A 101 8.86 0.67 -10.69
N MET A 102 8.95 1.44 -9.61
CA MET A 102 8.80 0.93 -8.24
C MET A 102 7.42 0.27 -8.04
N TYR A 103 6.35 0.91 -8.48
CA TYR A 103 4.99 0.42 -8.26
C TYR A 103 4.70 -0.84 -9.08
N ARG A 104 5.17 -0.89 -10.34
CA ARG A 104 5.11 -2.10 -11.17
C ARG A 104 5.83 -3.26 -10.50
N GLU A 105 6.98 -3.00 -9.92
CA GLU A 105 7.79 -4.00 -9.23
C GLU A 105 7.14 -4.48 -7.94
N VAL A 106 6.62 -3.56 -7.11
CA VAL A 106 5.81 -3.89 -5.93
C VAL A 106 4.64 -4.79 -6.32
N ALA A 107 3.83 -4.37 -7.30
CA ALA A 107 2.69 -5.14 -7.76
C ALA A 107 3.09 -6.53 -8.29
N TYR A 108 4.21 -6.61 -9.01
CA TYR A 108 4.76 -7.89 -9.45
C TYR A 108 5.09 -8.80 -8.26
N LEU A 109 5.89 -8.30 -7.31
CA LEU A 109 6.38 -9.06 -6.15
C LEU A 109 5.26 -9.61 -5.27
N VAL A 110 4.18 -8.85 -5.11
CA VAL A 110 3.03 -9.26 -4.28
C VAL A 110 1.86 -9.79 -5.11
N ALA A 111 2.08 -10.11 -6.39
CA ALA A 111 1.11 -10.73 -7.28
C ALA A 111 -0.24 -9.99 -7.42
N ALA A 112 -0.17 -8.67 -7.59
CA ALA A 112 -1.34 -7.83 -7.86
C ALA A 112 -1.34 -7.26 -9.28
N ASP A 113 -2.54 -6.93 -9.76
CA ASP A 113 -2.74 -6.12 -10.96
C ASP A 113 -2.58 -4.63 -10.61
N PRO A 114 -1.56 -3.92 -11.16
CA PRO A 114 -1.35 -2.50 -10.88
C PRO A 114 -2.54 -1.61 -11.21
N GLY A 115 -3.37 -1.98 -12.19
CA GLY A 115 -4.53 -1.21 -12.61
C GLY A 115 -5.74 -1.32 -11.67
N MET A 116 -5.71 -2.29 -10.77
CA MET A 116 -6.78 -2.53 -9.78
C MET A 116 -6.44 -1.94 -8.40
N VAL A 117 -5.23 -1.41 -8.20
CA VAL A 117 -4.76 -0.86 -6.92
C VAL A 117 -5.11 0.62 -6.79
N ASN A 118 -5.65 1.00 -5.64
CA ASN A 118 -5.78 2.41 -5.27
C ASN A 118 -4.44 2.89 -4.67
N TRP A 119 -3.48 3.20 -5.53
CA TRP A 119 -2.15 3.66 -5.10
C TRP A 119 -2.25 4.93 -4.27
N ALA A 120 -1.49 4.99 -3.18
CA ALA A 120 -1.43 6.18 -2.35
C ALA A 120 -0.71 7.29 -3.13
N ALA A 121 -1.21 8.51 -3.02
CA ALA A 121 -0.59 9.65 -3.67
C ALA A 121 0.72 10.02 -2.98
N ILE A 122 1.55 10.78 -3.69
CA ILE A 122 2.86 11.23 -3.22
C ILE A 122 2.87 12.75 -3.18
N ALA A 123 3.48 13.35 -2.17
CA ALA A 123 3.73 14.79 -2.10
C ALA A 123 5.23 15.07 -1.95
N PHE A 124 5.85 15.71 -2.94
CA PHE A 124 7.22 16.23 -2.80
C PHE A 124 7.16 17.62 -2.17
N ILE A 125 7.77 17.78 -1.01
CA ILE A 125 7.57 18.93 -0.14
C ILE A 125 8.87 19.32 0.55
N GLN A 126 9.07 20.62 0.73
CA GLN A 126 10.16 21.13 1.56
C GLN A 126 9.78 21.16 3.05
N ASN A 127 8.50 21.40 3.35
CA ASN A 127 8.01 21.54 4.72
C ASN A 127 7.80 20.17 5.39
N SER A 128 8.65 19.81 6.34
CA SER A 128 8.53 18.58 7.13
C SER A 128 7.27 18.51 8.01
N GLU A 129 6.64 19.65 8.30
CA GLU A 129 5.39 19.74 9.05
C GLU A 129 4.16 19.76 8.14
N TYR A 130 4.31 19.50 6.84
CA TYR A 130 3.17 19.44 5.92
C TYR A 130 2.17 18.36 6.35
N ILE A 131 0.94 18.79 6.61
CA ILE A 131 -0.19 17.91 6.87
C ILE A 131 -1.06 17.89 5.62
N PRO A 132 -1.20 16.73 4.94
CA PRO A 132 -2.04 16.67 3.75
C PRO A 132 -3.50 16.99 4.09
N PRO A 133 -4.21 17.73 3.21
CA PRO A 133 -5.64 17.96 3.37
C PRO A 133 -6.39 16.64 3.51
N ARG A 134 -7.25 16.51 4.53
CA ARG A 134 -8.05 15.29 4.76
C ARG A 134 -9.23 15.12 3.79
N GLN A 135 -9.33 15.96 2.76
CA GLN A 135 -10.46 15.94 1.85
C GLN A 135 -10.39 14.74 0.90
N GLY A 136 -11.50 14.01 0.74
CA GLY A 136 -11.62 12.92 -0.22
C GLY A 136 -10.96 11.59 0.19
N GLY A 137 -10.42 11.48 1.42
CA GLY A 137 -9.88 10.22 1.96
C GLY A 137 -8.63 9.70 1.26
N GLU A 138 -7.97 10.52 0.44
CA GLU A 138 -6.72 10.16 -0.22
C GLU A 138 -5.55 10.20 0.78
N VAL A 139 -4.80 9.10 0.87
CA VAL A 139 -3.54 9.06 1.63
C VAL A 139 -2.42 9.67 0.77
N ARG A 140 -1.65 10.59 1.35
CA ARG A 140 -0.50 11.24 0.70
C ARG A 140 0.78 11.00 1.49
N TRP A 141 1.75 10.34 0.87
CA TRP A 141 3.06 10.14 1.45
C TRP A 141 4.00 11.28 1.09
N GLY A 142 4.49 11.98 2.10
CA GLY A 142 5.48 13.04 1.95
C GLY A 142 6.85 12.47 1.56
N ILE A 143 7.51 13.13 0.61
CA ILE A 143 8.94 12.97 0.31
C ILE A 143 9.57 14.33 0.53
N LEU A 144 10.54 14.39 1.44
CA LEU A 144 11.21 15.63 1.74
C LEU A 144 12.19 16.06 0.65
N VAL A 145 12.15 17.34 0.31
CA VAL A 145 13.01 17.99 -0.67
C VAL A 145 13.75 19.12 0.05
N ASP A 146 15.06 19.22 -0.15
CA ASP A 146 15.85 20.26 0.47
C ASP A 146 15.64 21.64 -0.19
N ASP A 147 16.22 22.68 0.42
CA ASP A 147 16.16 24.06 -0.08
C ASP A 147 16.76 24.23 -1.50
N SER A 148 17.56 23.28 -1.97
CA SER A 148 18.13 23.28 -3.31
C SER A 148 17.17 22.69 -4.37
N GLY A 149 16.01 22.18 -3.95
CA GLY A 149 15.06 21.48 -4.81
C GLY A 149 15.53 20.08 -5.21
N GLN A 150 16.41 19.45 -4.41
CA GLN A 150 16.89 18.08 -4.60
C GLN A 150 16.50 17.19 -3.42
N LEU A 151 16.61 15.86 -3.60
CA LEU A 151 16.44 14.93 -2.48
C LEU A 151 17.67 14.99 -1.57
N GLY A 152 17.49 15.51 -0.36
CA GLY A 152 18.46 15.35 0.73
C GLY A 152 18.44 13.92 1.29
N ALA A 153 19.25 13.64 2.32
CA ALA A 153 19.34 12.31 2.91
C ALA A 153 17.99 11.75 3.39
N GLU A 154 17.16 12.58 4.03
CA GLU A 154 15.82 12.20 4.48
C GLU A 154 14.88 11.96 3.30
N GLY A 155 14.93 12.80 2.27
CA GLY A 155 14.18 12.61 1.02
C GLY A 155 14.56 11.33 0.27
N ILE A 156 15.84 10.98 0.26
CA ILE A 156 16.33 9.70 -0.28
C ILE A 156 15.76 8.54 0.52
N TRP A 157 15.73 8.64 1.86
CA TRP A 157 15.13 7.64 2.72
C TRP A 157 13.62 7.49 2.47
N ASP A 158 12.88 8.61 2.43
CA ASP A 158 11.45 8.62 2.13
C ASP A 158 11.15 8.00 0.76
N PHE A 159 11.94 8.36 -0.25
CA PHE A 159 11.70 7.96 -1.63
C PHE A 159 12.08 6.50 -1.91
N TYR A 160 13.20 6.03 -1.37
CA TYR A 160 13.72 4.71 -1.74
C TYR A 160 13.45 3.62 -0.71
N LEU A 161 13.18 3.93 0.56
CA LEU A 161 12.78 2.93 1.56
C LEU A 161 11.30 3.00 1.90
N LYS A 162 10.82 4.16 2.35
CA LYS A 162 9.44 4.28 2.84
C LYS A 162 8.42 4.15 1.71
N LEU A 163 8.61 4.85 0.60
CA LEU A 163 7.65 4.84 -0.49
C LEU A 163 7.30 3.41 -0.98
N PRO A 164 8.24 2.52 -1.35
CA PRO A 164 7.87 1.19 -1.80
C PRO A 164 7.18 0.36 -0.71
N HIS A 165 7.57 0.50 0.57
CA HIS A 165 6.91 -0.14 1.70
C HIS A 165 5.43 0.29 1.81
N GLU A 166 5.18 1.60 1.85
CA GLU A 166 3.83 2.15 2.02
C GLU A 166 2.88 1.82 0.85
N GLN A 167 3.44 1.59 -0.34
CA GLN A 167 2.64 1.23 -1.52
C GLN A 167 2.23 -0.24 -1.51
N VAL A 168 2.97 -1.09 -0.79
CA VAL A 168 2.49 -2.43 -0.44
C VAL A 168 1.27 -2.30 0.49
N HIS A 169 1.24 -1.37 1.44
CA HIS A 169 0.06 -1.13 2.26
C HIS A 169 -1.13 -0.58 1.47
N ALA A 170 -0.92 0.29 0.48
CA ALA A 170 -1.99 0.76 -0.40
C ALA A 170 -2.67 -0.42 -1.15
N LEU A 171 -1.85 -1.37 -1.60
CA LEU A 171 -2.30 -2.61 -2.23
C LEU A 171 -3.06 -3.50 -1.25
N GLN A 172 -2.52 -3.74 -0.06
CA GLN A 172 -3.18 -4.51 0.99
C GLN A 172 -4.53 -3.88 1.36
N GLY A 173 -4.59 -2.56 1.52
CA GLY A 173 -5.83 -1.83 1.80
C GLY A 173 -6.87 -1.95 0.69
N THR A 174 -6.43 -2.12 -0.56
CA THR A 174 -7.32 -2.33 -1.71
C THR A 174 -7.90 -3.74 -1.74
N PHE A 175 -7.08 -4.77 -1.51
CA PHE A 175 -7.52 -6.17 -1.68
C PHE A 175 -7.99 -6.85 -0.38
N LYS A 176 -7.32 -6.60 0.74
CA LYS A 176 -7.54 -7.27 2.04
C LYS A 176 -7.22 -6.34 3.22
N PRO A 177 -8.14 -5.45 3.61
CA PRO A 177 -7.97 -4.70 4.86
C PRO A 177 -8.00 -5.65 6.07
N GLY A 178 -7.22 -5.33 7.10
CA GLY A 178 -7.24 -6.04 8.39
C GLY A 178 -6.47 -7.36 8.43
N LEU A 179 -5.39 -7.48 7.62
CA LEU A 179 -4.41 -8.56 7.75
C LEU A 179 -3.71 -8.49 9.12
N PRO A 180 -3.25 -9.62 9.69
CA PRO A 180 -2.38 -9.62 10.86
C PRO A 180 -1.12 -8.80 10.62
N ARG A 181 -0.67 -8.04 11.63
CA ARG A 181 0.46 -7.11 11.51
C ARG A 181 1.73 -7.77 11.00
N TRP A 182 2.10 -8.94 11.54
CA TRP A 182 3.30 -9.65 11.09
C TRP A 182 3.31 -9.92 9.58
N PHE A 183 2.12 -10.14 8.98
CA PHE A 183 2.00 -10.40 7.56
C PHE A 183 1.94 -9.10 6.77
N SER A 184 1.15 -8.12 7.22
CA SER A 184 1.04 -6.83 6.51
C SER A 184 2.36 -6.08 6.50
N GLU A 185 3.00 -5.95 7.66
CA GLU A 185 4.27 -5.26 7.84
C GLU A 185 5.42 -6.09 7.26
N GLY A 186 5.42 -7.42 7.48
CA GLY A 186 6.47 -8.30 6.94
C GLY A 186 6.48 -8.33 5.41
N MET A 187 5.31 -8.40 4.76
CA MET A 187 5.22 -8.34 3.30
C MET A 187 5.61 -6.96 2.77
N ALA A 188 5.21 -5.88 3.45
CA ALA A 188 5.57 -4.51 3.08
C ALA A 188 7.08 -4.27 3.18
N GLU A 189 7.70 -4.73 4.26
CA GLU A 189 9.14 -4.61 4.47
C GLU A 189 9.91 -5.47 3.46
N TRP A 190 9.54 -6.73 3.27
CA TRP A 190 10.18 -7.63 2.32
C TRP A 190 10.10 -7.09 0.88
N ALA A 191 8.90 -6.80 0.38
CA ALA A 191 8.73 -6.31 -0.99
C ALA A 191 9.33 -4.92 -1.16
N GLY A 192 9.18 -4.05 -0.15
CA GLY A 192 9.78 -2.73 -0.11
C GLY A 192 11.29 -2.79 -0.28
N LEU A 193 11.97 -3.57 0.56
CA LEU A 193 13.42 -3.73 0.53
C LEU A 193 13.94 -4.44 -0.72
N GLN A 194 13.15 -5.30 -1.36
CA GLN A 194 13.48 -5.87 -2.68
C GLN A 194 13.53 -4.76 -3.76
N VAL A 195 12.52 -3.88 -3.78
CA VAL A 195 12.47 -2.72 -4.70
C VAL A 195 13.60 -1.73 -4.39
N SER A 196 13.86 -1.47 -3.11
CA SER A 196 14.95 -0.60 -2.64
C SER A 196 16.31 -1.16 -3.05
N GLN A 197 16.53 -2.47 -2.92
CA GLN A 197 17.81 -3.12 -3.23
C GLN A 197 18.29 -2.85 -4.67
N ARG A 198 17.36 -2.76 -5.63
CA ARG A 198 17.69 -2.52 -7.04
C ARG A 198 18.08 -1.08 -7.34
N ARG A 199 17.69 -0.13 -6.48
CA ARG A 199 17.82 1.31 -6.73
C ARG A 199 18.83 1.97 -5.80
N GLU A 200 18.73 1.66 -4.51
CA GLU A 200 19.61 2.14 -3.44
C GLU A 200 20.09 0.96 -2.59
N PRO A 201 20.99 0.11 -3.11
CA PRO A 201 21.41 -1.14 -2.46
C PRO A 201 22.06 -0.94 -1.09
N ALA A 202 22.84 0.13 -0.93
CA ALA A 202 23.50 0.43 0.35
C ALA A 202 22.48 0.78 1.44
N LEU A 203 21.43 1.52 1.07
CA LEU A 203 20.36 1.92 1.99
C LEU A 203 19.47 0.72 2.37
N ALA A 204 19.14 -0.13 1.40
CA ALA A 204 18.41 -1.37 1.65
C ALA A 204 19.19 -2.31 2.57
N GLU A 205 20.50 -2.49 2.34
CA GLU A 205 21.36 -3.30 3.21
C GLU A 205 21.47 -2.72 4.61
N GLN A 206 21.62 -1.40 4.74
CA GLN A 206 21.61 -0.73 6.05
C GLN A 206 20.33 -1.05 6.83
N LYS A 207 19.16 -0.97 6.18
CA LYS A 207 17.88 -1.26 6.83
C LYS A 207 17.75 -2.73 7.23
N ARG A 208 18.19 -3.66 6.37
CA ARG A 208 18.23 -5.10 6.72
C ARG A 208 19.09 -5.36 7.95
N MET A 209 20.28 -4.77 8.01
CA MET A 209 21.18 -4.91 9.16
C MET A 209 20.55 -4.35 10.45
N GLU A 210 19.92 -3.17 10.37
CA GLU A 210 19.21 -2.55 11.51
C GLU A 210 18.13 -3.49 12.06
N LEU A 211 17.27 -4.02 11.19
CA LEU A 211 16.16 -4.89 11.58
C LEU A 211 16.64 -6.26 12.08
N ARG A 212 17.65 -6.85 11.42
CA ARG A 212 18.27 -8.09 11.87
C ARG A 212 18.85 -7.94 13.27
N ASN A 213 19.63 -6.87 13.51
CA ASN A 213 20.21 -6.60 14.82
C ASN A 213 19.12 -6.41 15.88
N ALA A 214 18.04 -5.69 15.57
CA ALA A 214 16.92 -5.52 16.50
C ALA A 214 16.25 -6.85 16.87
N HIS A 215 16.11 -7.77 15.91
CA HIS A 215 15.55 -9.10 16.14
C HIS A 215 16.50 -10.01 16.93
N GLU A 216 17.78 -10.06 16.57
CA GLU A 216 18.77 -10.97 17.16
C GLU A 216 19.17 -10.59 18.59
N THR A 217 18.99 -9.33 18.99
CA THR A 217 19.35 -8.83 20.33
C THR A 217 18.23 -8.91 21.35
N LEU A 218 17.07 -9.48 21.00
CA LEU A 218 16.00 -9.72 21.95
C LEU A 218 16.36 -10.84 22.93
N ASP A 219 16.37 -10.50 24.22
CA ASP A 219 16.57 -11.47 25.31
C ASP A 219 15.41 -12.46 25.47
N GLN A 220 14.24 -12.11 24.93
CA GLN A 220 13.03 -12.90 25.04
C GLN A 220 12.54 -13.39 23.68
N PRO A 221 11.89 -14.55 23.67
CA PRO A 221 11.06 -14.97 22.58
C PRO A 221 10.14 -13.88 21.96
N LEU A 222 10.30 -13.65 20.65
CA LEU A 222 9.43 -12.75 19.91
C LEU A 222 8.12 -13.46 19.53
N ASP A 223 6.99 -12.95 20.01
CA ASP A 223 5.66 -13.34 19.54
C ASP A 223 5.17 -12.37 18.44
N LEU A 224 5.14 -12.88 17.21
CA LEU A 224 4.62 -12.18 16.03
C LEU A 224 3.09 -12.21 15.96
N SER A 225 2.44 -13.20 16.58
CA SER A 225 0.98 -13.34 16.53
C SER A 225 0.27 -12.30 17.39
N GLY A 226 0.89 -11.89 18.51
CA GLY A 226 0.42 -10.82 19.38
C GLY A 226 0.64 -9.40 18.85
N TRP A 227 1.35 -9.20 17.73
CA TRP A 227 1.63 -7.87 17.22
C TRP A 227 0.37 -7.14 16.75
N GLY A 228 0.13 -5.95 17.31
CA GLY A 228 -1.10 -5.19 17.09
C GLY A 228 -2.31 -5.82 17.76
N GLY A 229 -2.08 -6.82 18.63
CA GLY A 229 -3.08 -7.40 19.51
C GLY A 229 -3.61 -6.32 20.44
N VAL A 230 -4.92 -6.32 20.66
CA VAL A 230 -5.59 -5.31 21.46
C VAL A 230 -5.92 -5.90 22.82
N THR A 231 -5.42 -5.26 23.86
CA THR A 231 -5.78 -5.58 25.25
C THR A 231 -6.61 -4.45 25.83
N VAL A 232 -7.41 -4.76 26.85
CA VAL A 232 -8.13 -3.72 27.59
C VAL A 232 -7.14 -3.04 28.53
N ASN A 233 -7.14 -1.71 28.54
CA ASN A 233 -6.42 -0.92 29.52
C ASN A 233 -6.88 -1.33 30.94
N PRO A 234 -5.99 -1.80 31.82
CA PRO A 234 -6.35 -2.16 33.19
C PRO A 234 -7.11 -1.05 33.94
N GLU A 235 -6.80 0.22 33.67
CA GLU A 235 -7.52 1.36 34.25
C GLU A 235 -9.00 1.44 33.82
N ALA A 236 -9.34 0.94 32.63
CA ALA A 236 -10.73 0.86 32.16
C ALA A 236 -11.55 -0.16 32.95
N ILE A 237 -10.93 -1.28 33.35
CA ILE A 237 -11.54 -2.25 34.27
C ILE A 237 -11.69 -1.62 35.65
N ILE A 238 -10.62 -0.97 36.15
CA ILE A 238 -10.59 -0.33 37.48
C ILE A 238 -11.66 0.76 37.63
N ARG A 239 -11.99 1.51 36.57
CA ARG A 239 -13.07 2.51 36.55
C ARG A 239 -14.47 1.92 36.75
N GLN A 240 -14.65 0.63 36.47
CA GLN A 240 -15.95 -0.04 36.44
C GLN A 240 -16.18 -1.00 37.62
N VAL A 241 -15.16 -1.25 38.43
CA VAL A 241 -15.27 -2.09 39.63
C VAL A 241 -15.64 -1.27 40.87
N THR A 242 -16.38 -1.90 41.77
CA THR A 242 -16.71 -1.34 43.09
C THR A 242 -15.47 -1.22 43.97
N ILE A 243 -15.54 -0.41 45.03
CA ILE A 243 -14.45 -0.27 46.03
C ILE A 243 -14.11 -1.61 46.66
N GLU A 244 -15.12 -2.43 46.99
CA GLU A 244 -14.92 -3.77 47.58
C GLU A 244 -14.17 -4.71 46.62
N GLN A 245 -14.49 -4.66 45.34
CA GLN A 245 -13.79 -5.44 44.31
C GLN A 245 -12.36 -4.94 44.13
N ARG A 246 -12.13 -3.62 44.13
CA ARG A 246 -10.78 -3.04 44.04
C ARG A 246 -9.89 -3.49 45.20
N LEU A 247 -10.41 -3.45 46.43
CA LEU A 247 -9.69 -3.94 47.61
C LEU A 247 -9.39 -5.44 47.51
N LYS A 248 -10.27 -6.25 46.91
CA LYS A 248 -10.00 -7.66 46.64
C LYS A 248 -8.93 -7.87 45.57
N MET A 249 -8.94 -7.07 44.50
CA MET A 249 -7.90 -7.11 43.47
C MET A 249 -6.52 -6.71 44.02
N GLU A 250 -6.48 -5.76 44.97
CA GLU A 250 -5.23 -5.37 45.65
C GLU A 250 -4.74 -6.45 46.63
N ALA A 251 -5.66 -7.20 47.26
CA ALA A 251 -5.33 -8.26 48.21
C ALA A 251 -5.04 -9.63 47.57
N ASP A 252 -5.53 -9.88 46.35
CA ASP A 252 -5.41 -11.14 45.63
C ASP A 252 -5.13 -10.88 44.13
N SER A 253 -3.90 -11.14 43.71
CA SER A 253 -3.44 -10.95 42.32
C SER A 253 -4.08 -11.93 41.32
N THR A 254 -4.78 -12.96 41.80
CA THR A 254 -5.50 -13.93 40.97
C THR A 254 -7.00 -13.62 40.87
N TYR A 255 -7.49 -12.69 41.69
CA TYR A 255 -8.89 -12.30 41.69
C TYR A 255 -9.24 -11.51 40.42
N SER A 256 -10.21 -12.03 39.67
CA SER A 256 -10.77 -11.36 38.49
C SER A 256 -12.19 -10.84 38.81
N PRO A 257 -12.43 -9.52 38.71
CA PRO A 257 -13.73 -8.94 39.02
C PRO A 257 -14.81 -9.41 38.02
N PRO A 258 -16.01 -9.79 38.48
CA PRO A 258 -17.09 -10.21 37.58
C PRO A 258 -17.66 -9.03 36.80
N GLY A 259 -17.91 -9.24 35.50
CA GLY A 259 -18.55 -8.28 34.60
C GLY A 259 -20.09 -8.22 34.73
N PRO A 260 -20.78 -7.50 33.82
CA PRO A 260 -20.29 -7.04 32.51
C PRO A 260 -19.47 -5.75 32.57
N PHE A 261 -18.39 -5.69 31.78
CA PHE A 261 -17.64 -4.46 31.50
C PHE A 261 -18.04 -3.88 30.15
N SER A 262 -17.90 -2.57 29.99
CA SER A 262 -18.09 -1.85 28.73
C SER A 262 -16.83 -1.04 28.41
N PHE A 263 -16.31 -1.17 27.19
CA PHE A 263 -15.07 -0.52 26.76
C PHE A 263 -15.30 0.31 25.50
N GLY A 264 -14.84 1.56 25.52
CA GLY A 264 -14.73 2.42 24.33
C GLY A 264 -13.38 2.23 23.61
N PRO A 265 -13.18 2.89 22.46
CA PRO A 265 -11.93 2.81 21.71
C PRO A 265 -10.68 3.24 22.51
N ASP A 266 -10.82 4.21 23.42
CA ASP A 266 -9.72 4.71 24.25
C ASP A 266 -9.38 3.78 25.43
N ASP A 267 -10.22 2.76 25.68
CA ASP A 267 -10.01 1.76 26.73
C ASP A 267 -9.17 0.58 26.24
N LEU A 268 -8.68 0.64 25.01
CA LEU A 268 -7.98 -0.43 24.31
C LEU A 268 -6.53 -0.03 24.05
N ILE A 269 -5.60 -0.91 24.38
CA ILE A 269 -4.16 -0.73 24.17
C ILE A 269 -3.72 -1.72 23.09
N SER A 270 -3.18 -1.19 21.98
CA SER A 270 -2.49 -2.00 20.97
C SER A 270 -1.10 -2.36 21.49
N ASP A 271 -0.73 -3.64 21.39
CA ASP A 271 0.62 -4.08 21.67
C ASP A 271 1.55 -3.73 20.49
N GLU A 272 2.21 -2.58 20.63
CA GLU A 272 3.31 -2.11 19.76
C GLU A 272 4.69 -2.28 20.41
N SER A 273 4.81 -3.13 21.44
CA SER A 273 6.10 -3.42 22.07
C SER A 273 7.05 -4.10 21.07
N ASN A 274 8.35 -3.88 21.25
CA ASN A 274 9.42 -4.48 20.44
C ASN A 274 9.24 -4.28 18.91
N THR A 275 8.61 -3.19 18.48
CA THR A 275 8.24 -2.94 17.07
C THR A 275 9.38 -3.20 16.09
N LEU A 276 10.59 -2.65 16.29
CA LEU A 276 11.73 -2.87 15.39
C LEU A 276 12.12 -4.35 15.29
N ALA A 277 12.10 -5.06 16.41
CA ALA A 277 12.40 -6.48 16.42
C ALA A 277 11.28 -7.32 15.80
N ARG A 278 10.02 -6.88 15.88
CA ARG A 278 8.88 -7.47 15.18
C ARG A 278 8.96 -7.30 13.67
N TYR A 279 9.34 -6.11 13.19
CA TYR A 279 9.73 -5.92 11.79
C TYR A 279 10.85 -6.88 11.40
N GLY A 280 11.94 -6.94 12.18
CA GLY A 280 13.07 -7.85 11.89
C GLY A 280 12.70 -9.33 11.88
N GLY A 281 11.89 -9.80 12.84
CA GLY A 281 11.41 -11.18 12.90
C GLY A 281 10.46 -11.50 11.74
N SER A 282 9.57 -10.58 11.38
CA SER A 282 8.69 -10.75 10.22
C SER A 282 9.46 -10.74 8.90
N LEU A 283 10.45 -9.84 8.73
CA LEU A 283 11.31 -9.82 7.55
C LEU A 283 12.09 -11.13 7.42
N ALA A 284 12.70 -11.61 8.51
CA ALA A 284 13.42 -12.88 8.54
C ALA A 284 12.53 -14.08 8.14
N LEU A 285 11.25 -14.06 8.54
CA LEU A 285 10.28 -15.07 8.11
C LEU A 285 10.07 -15.02 6.57
N PHE A 286 9.85 -13.85 6.00
CA PHE A 286 9.62 -13.71 4.55
C PHE A 286 10.88 -14.00 3.73
N GLU A 287 12.07 -13.61 4.21
CA GLU A 287 13.35 -13.95 3.58
C GLU A 287 13.57 -15.47 3.60
N MET A 288 13.32 -16.15 4.73
CA MET A 288 13.39 -17.60 4.82
C MET A 288 12.42 -18.29 3.84
N LEU A 289 11.20 -17.76 3.68
CA LEU A 289 10.24 -18.29 2.72
C LEU A 289 10.75 -18.13 1.29
N GLU A 290 11.28 -16.96 0.93
CA GLU A 290 11.87 -16.72 -0.39
C GLU A 290 13.03 -17.69 -0.68
N GLU A 291 13.93 -17.88 0.30
CA GLU A 291 15.05 -18.80 0.18
C GLU A 291 14.58 -20.26 0.01
N THR A 292 13.49 -20.64 0.68
CA THR A 292 13.01 -22.03 0.70
C THR A 292 12.22 -22.39 -0.56
N VAL A 293 11.30 -21.53 -0.99
CA VAL A 293 10.35 -21.86 -2.07
C VAL A 293 10.52 -20.99 -3.32
N GLY A 294 11.32 -19.93 -3.24
CA GLY A 294 11.51 -18.97 -4.32
C GLY A 294 10.36 -17.98 -4.46
N GLN A 295 10.69 -16.86 -5.12
CA GLN A 295 9.78 -15.73 -5.29
C GLN A 295 8.48 -16.09 -6.04
N GLU A 296 8.52 -16.97 -7.05
CA GLU A 296 7.31 -17.35 -7.79
C GLU A 296 6.29 -18.09 -6.91
N GLN A 297 6.77 -18.92 -5.98
CA GLN A 297 5.90 -19.64 -5.07
C GLN A 297 5.32 -18.73 -3.98
N MET A 298 6.08 -17.73 -3.52
CA MET A 298 5.56 -16.66 -2.67
C MET A 298 4.48 -15.84 -3.38
N ARG A 299 4.70 -15.47 -4.66
CA ARG A 299 3.71 -14.77 -5.48
C ARG A 299 2.41 -15.57 -5.60
N SER A 300 2.51 -16.87 -5.82
CA SER A 300 1.35 -17.77 -5.82
C SER A 300 0.58 -17.75 -4.49
N TRP A 301 1.30 -17.76 -3.36
CA TRP A 301 0.70 -17.64 -2.03
C TRP A 301 0.03 -16.26 -1.81
N PHE A 302 0.68 -15.16 -2.20
CA PHE A 302 0.07 -13.82 -2.11
C PHE A 302 -1.19 -13.70 -2.97
N HIS A 303 -1.16 -14.24 -4.19
CA HIS A 303 -2.35 -14.30 -5.02
C HIS A 303 -3.49 -15.07 -4.32
N ALA A 304 -3.19 -16.21 -3.69
CA ALA A 304 -4.18 -16.96 -2.92
C ALA A 304 -4.73 -16.15 -1.73
N VAL A 305 -3.88 -15.41 -1.02
CA VAL A 305 -4.28 -14.48 0.05
C VAL A 305 -5.25 -13.41 -0.47
N TRP A 306 -5.01 -12.85 -1.66
CA TRP A 306 -5.92 -11.88 -2.29
C TRP A 306 -7.28 -12.48 -2.65
N GLN A 307 -7.32 -13.75 -3.04
CA GLN A 307 -8.55 -14.45 -3.43
C GLN A 307 -9.30 -15.10 -2.25
N ALA A 308 -8.67 -15.25 -1.10
CA ALA A 308 -9.27 -15.91 0.05
C ALA A 308 -10.55 -15.21 0.52
N ASN A 309 -11.60 -15.95 0.85
CA ASN A 309 -12.85 -15.37 1.33
C ASN A 309 -12.83 -15.16 2.85
N GLY A 310 -13.45 -14.08 3.32
CA GLY A 310 -13.58 -13.77 4.75
C GLY A 310 -12.39 -13.00 5.33
N ARG A 311 -12.39 -12.88 6.67
CA ARG A 311 -11.32 -12.22 7.43
C ARG A 311 -10.14 -13.17 7.56
N LEU A 312 -8.95 -12.69 7.25
CA LEU A 312 -7.72 -13.44 7.40
C LEU A 312 -7.12 -13.20 8.79
N ASN A 313 -6.89 -14.28 9.52
CA ASN A 313 -6.12 -14.30 10.76
C ASN A 313 -4.83 -15.12 10.56
N THR A 314 -3.99 -15.17 11.59
CA THR A 314 -2.72 -15.89 11.55
C THR A 314 -2.91 -17.36 11.19
N GLU A 315 -3.91 -18.05 11.76
CA GLU A 315 -4.17 -19.46 11.49
C GLU A 315 -4.54 -19.72 10.03
N THR A 316 -5.35 -18.84 9.44
CA THR A 316 -5.76 -18.96 8.04
C THR A 316 -4.57 -18.71 7.11
N LEU A 317 -3.73 -17.72 7.41
CA LEU A 317 -2.52 -17.44 6.62
C LEU A 317 -1.50 -18.58 6.69
N ILE A 318 -1.30 -19.19 7.87
CA ILE A 318 -0.47 -20.39 8.02
C ILE A 318 -1.03 -21.55 7.20
N SER A 319 -2.35 -21.75 7.23
CA SER A 319 -3.00 -22.81 6.45
C SER A 319 -2.82 -22.61 4.94
N LEU A 320 -2.97 -21.37 4.46
CA LEU A 320 -2.73 -21.01 3.07
C LEU A 320 -1.25 -21.20 2.67
N ALA A 321 -0.32 -20.89 3.57
CA ALA A 321 1.11 -21.14 3.33
C ALA A 321 1.40 -22.63 3.16
N TYR A 322 0.81 -23.48 4.00
CA TYR A 322 0.96 -24.93 3.87
C TYR A 322 0.34 -25.46 2.57
N GLU A 323 -0.87 -25.02 2.23
CA GLU A 323 -1.57 -25.46 1.01
C GLU A 323 -0.82 -25.06 -0.27
N HIS A 324 -0.35 -23.81 -0.35
CA HIS A 324 0.24 -23.29 -1.57
C HIS A 324 1.75 -23.53 -1.67
N MET A 325 2.46 -23.58 -0.55
CA MET A 325 3.93 -23.66 -0.53
C MET A 325 4.46 -24.93 0.14
N GLY A 326 3.61 -25.72 0.80
CA GLY A 326 4.04 -26.91 1.55
C GLY A 326 4.80 -26.59 2.84
N ILE A 327 4.78 -25.33 3.30
CA ILE A 327 5.55 -24.88 4.46
C ILE A 327 4.65 -24.76 5.70
N ASP A 328 5.03 -25.43 6.78
CA ASP A 328 4.39 -25.26 8.09
C ASP A 328 5.00 -24.05 8.81
N LEU A 329 4.22 -22.99 8.93
CA LEU A 329 4.60 -21.77 9.63
C LEU A 329 4.30 -21.82 11.14
N GLN A 330 3.60 -22.83 11.66
CA GLN A 330 3.28 -22.94 13.09
C GLN A 330 4.48 -22.75 14.04
N PRO A 331 5.69 -23.26 13.75
CA PRO A 331 6.85 -23.08 14.62
C PRO A 331 7.28 -21.62 14.83
N TRP A 332 6.92 -20.71 13.94
CA TRP A 332 7.22 -19.28 14.08
C TRP A 332 6.28 -18.54 15.04
N PHE A 333 5.14 -19.14 15.37
CA PHE A 333 4.08 -18.51 16.17
C PHE A 333 3.76 -19.26 17.47
N LYS A 334 4.18 -20.52 17.61
CA LYS A 334 4.05 -21.27 18.86
C LYS A 334 5.27 -21.05 19.73
N ARG A 335 5.08 -20.39 20.87
CA ARG A 335 6.00 -20.47 22.01
C ARG A 335 5.23 -20.62 23.31
#